data_AF-A5DB58-F1
#
_entry.id   AF-A5DB58-F1
#
_cell.length_a   1.000
_cell.length_b   1.000
_cell.length_c   1.000
_cell.angle_alpha   90.00
_cell.angle_beta   90.00
_cell.angle_gamma   90.00
#
_symmetry.space_group_name_H-M   'P 1'
#
loop_
_entity.id
_entity.type
_entity.pdbx_description
1 polymer ?
#
loop_
_entity_poly.entity_id
_entity_poly.type
_entity_poly.pdbx_seq_one_letter_code
_entity_poly.pdbx_strand_id
1 'polypeptide(L)'
;MFEQLSTFPGYDQVLTGAKKLFGRIIQTGPVPKHVAIIMDGNRRYARSHKMEIREGHNIGFETMASVLELLFEAGVECATVYAFSIENFKRSAYEVEALMDMARSRLCQIRQHGELCEKYGVRLRVVGNRKLLPVDVQQIVQETEDMTKNNTRAVLYMCFPYTARDDMTQSIRNVVAESLINPEFEISESAFNHFLYTPPLDLLIRTSGTYRLSDFLLWQSVSPKCSVVFSDRLWPEFSPLHMAKILLNWSFNTYWYGHGNGFVVSAPGDSARAQKSPVPVPDSAEDDYSDSSSDAAVDAAVEEEDTFTSDEDPISK
;
A
#
# COMPACT_ATOMS: atom_id res chain seq x y z
N MET A 1 -25.79 -13.04 1.33
CA MET A 1 -25.36 -14.18 0.48
C MET A 1 -23.92 -14.61 0.79
N PHE A 2 -22.95 -13.70 0.87
CA PHE A 2 -21.56 -14.03 1.28
C PHE A 2 -21.43 -14.56 2.73
N GLU A 3 -22.15 -14.01 3.71
CA GLU A 3 -22.10 -14.50 5.11
C GLU A 3 -22.61 -15.94 5.29
N GLN A 4 -23.53 -16.40 4.45
CA GLN A 4 -24.02 -17.79 4.50
C GLN A 4 -23.05 -18.79 3.85
N LEU A 5 -22.19 -18.31 2.94
CA LEU A 5 -21.17 -19.12 2.28
C LEU A 5 -19.97 -19.37 3.19
N SER A 6 -19.57 -18.40 4.04
CA SER A 6 -18.48 -18.57 5.00
C SER A 6 -18.79 -19.58 6.11
N THR A 7 -20.06 -19.86 6.37
CA THR A 7 -20.49 -20.89 7.35
C THR A 7 -20.57 -22.31 6.76
N PHE A 8 -20.32 -22.48 5.46
CA PHE A 8 -20.35 -23.80 4.83
C PHE A 8 -19.16 -24.65 5.28
N PRO A 9 -19.35 -25.91 5.72
CA PRO A 9 -18.26 -26.80 6.11
C PRO A 9 -17.23 -26.95 4.98
N GLY A 10 -15.97 -26.60 5.26
CA GLY A 10 -14.87 -26.67 4.29
C GLY A 10 -14.67 -25.40 3.46
N TYR A 11 -15.42 -24.31 3.70
CA TYR A 11 -15.21 -23.02 3.04
C TYR A 11 -13.74 -22.56 3.10
N ASP A 12 -13.13 -22.57 4.28
CA ASP A 12 -11.73 -22.17 4.46
C ASP A 12 -10.75 -23.06 3.70
N GLN A 13 -11.05 -24.36 3.59
CA GLN A 13 -10.21 -25.32 2.86
C GLN A 13 -10.29 -25.06 1.35
N VAL A 14 -11.50 -24.80 0.84
CA VAL A 14 -11.72 -24.43 -0.57
C VAL A 14 -11.04 -23.10 -0.86
N LEU A 15 -11.21 -22.08 0.00
CA LEU A 15 -10.63 -20.76 -0.19
C LEU A 15 -9.10 -20.83 -0.15
N THR A 16 -8.52 -21.53 0.83
CA THR A 16 -7.07 -21.75 0.92
C THR A 16 -6.55 -22.52 -0.30
N GLY A 17 -7.27 -23.56 -0.75
CA GLY A 17 -6.94 -24.31 -1.95
C GLY A 17 -6.96 -23.44 -3.21
N ALA A 18 -7.97 -22.58 -3.35
CA ALA A 18 -8.11 -21.63 -4.46
C ALA A 18 -6.97 -20.60 -4.45
N LYS A 19 -6.62 -20.02 -3.29
CA LYS A 19 -5.48 -19.09 -3.16
C LYS A 19 -4.16 -19.75 -3.57
N LYS A 20 -3.91 -20.99 -3.10
CA LYS A 20 -2.72 -21.76 -3.48
C LYS A 20 -2.67 -22.09 -4.97
N LEU A 21 -3.80 -22.50 -5.56
CA LEU A 21 -3.89 -22.77 -6.99
C LEU A 21 -3.63 -21.51 -7.80
N PHE A 22 -4.26 -20.39 -7.43
CA PHE A 22 -4.01 -19.09 -8.05
C PHE A 22 -2.54 -18.70 -7.95
N GLY A 23 -1.92 -18.84 -6.78
CA GLY A 23 -0.52 -18.53 -6.58
C GLY A 23 0.40 -19.32 -7.50
N ARG A 24 0.16 -20.63 -7.64
CA ARG A 24 0.91 -21.48 -8.60
C ARG A 24 0.73 -21.05 -10.05
N ILE A 25 -0.47 -20.60 -10.43
CA ILE A 25 -0.75 -20.10 -11.80
C ILE A 25 0.04 -18.81 -12.04
N ILE A 26 -0.04 -17.85 -11.11
CA ILE A 26 0.70 -16.57 -11.21
C ILE A 26 2.21 -16.80 -11.32
N GLN A 27 2.75 -17.75 -10.57
CA GLN A 27 4.17 -18.11 -10.58
C GLN A 27 4.66 -18.73 -11.90
N THR A 28 3.78 -19.11 -12.82
CA THR A 28 4.20 -19.52 -14.18
C THR A 28 4.63 -18.34 -15.05
N GLY A 29 4.28 -17.12 -14.65
CA GLY A 29 4.67 -15.87 -15.29
C GLY A 29 5.54 -14.99 -14.37
N PRO A 30 5.80 -13.75 -14.78
CA PRO A 30 6.46 -12.77 -13.93
C PRO A 30 5.62 -12.47 -12.68
N VAL A 31 6.27 -12.37 -11.51
CA VAL A 31 5.65 -11.99 -10.24
C VAL A 31 6.39 -10.77 -9.67
N PRO A 32 5.69 -9.74 -9.16
CA PRO A 32 6.36 -8.62 -8.51
C PRO A 32 7.03 -9.12 -7.23
N LYS A 33 8.30 -8.80 -7.02
CA LYS A 33 9.04 -9.18 -5.81
C LYS A 33 8.65 -8.30 -4.64
N HIS A 34 8.43 -7.01 -4.89
CA HIS A 34 8.08 -6.04 -3.86
C HIS A 34 6.80 -5.26 -4.21
N VAL A 35 5.76 -5.45 -3.40
CA VAL A 35 4.46 -4.78 -3.53
C VAL A 35 4.22 -3.85 -2.33
N ALA A 36 3.90 -2.58 -2.59
CA ALA A 36 3.51 -1.63 -1.55
C ALA A 36 2.04 -1.22 -1.66
N ILE A 37 1.37 -1.00 -0.53
CA ILE A 37 -0.06 -0.66 -0.46
C ILE A 37 -0.30 0.54 0.46
N ILE A 38 -0.91 1.59 -0.10
CA ILE A 38 -1.52 2.70 0.63
C ILE A 38 -2.97 2.34 0.94
N MET A 39 -3.24 1.95 2.18
CA MET A 39 -4.52 1.44 2.68
C MET A 39 -5.50 2.57 3.07
N ASP A 40 -5.88 3.39 2.10
CA ASP A 40 -6.74 4.57 2.32
C ASP A 40 -8.25 4.21 2.23
N GLY A 41 -9.09 4.93 2.98
CA GLY A 41 -10.55 4.81 2.92
C GLY A 41 -11.23 4.34 4.21
N ASN A 42 -10.50 3.92 5.25
CA ASN A 42 -11.08 3.37 6.49
C ASN A 42 -12.14 4.28 7.14
N ARG A 43 -11.82 5.56 7.35
CA ARG A 43 -12.75 6.54 7.95
C ARG A 43 -13.97 6.81 7.08
N ARG A 44 -13.78 6.87 5.75
CA ARG A 44 -14.87 7.10 4.78
C ARG A 44 -15.84 5.94 4.77
N TYR A 45 -15.31 4.72 4.79
CA TYR A 45 -16.11 3.50 4.88
C TYR A 45 -16.93 3.44 6.17
N ALA A 46 -16.31 3.76 7.31
CA ALA A 46 -17.01 3.77 8.59
C ALA A 46 -18.21 4.74 8.59
N ARG A 47 -17.99 5.96 8.07
CA ARG A 47 -19.05 6.98 7.95
C ARG A 47 -20.17 6.55 7.01
N SER A 48 -19.84 6.00 5.83
CA SER A 48 -20.85 5.57 4.86
C SER A 48 -21.71 4.40 5.35
N HIS A 49 -21.16 3.55 6.23
CA HIS A 49 -21.86 2.41 6.82
C HIS A 49 -22.43 2.66 8.22
N LYS A 50 -22.38 3.92 8.71
CA LYS A 50 -22.89 4.33 10.03
C LYS A 50 -22.29 3.51 11.20
N MET A 51 -21.02 3.15 11.09
CA MET A 51 -20.28 2.42 12.13
C MET A 51 -19.23 3.32 12.78
N GLU A 52 -18.68 2.87 13.91
CA GLU A 52 -17.59 3.58 14.56
C GLU A 52 -16.32 3.57 13.70
N ILE A 53 -15.53 4.64 13.76
CA ILE A 53 -14.24 4.73 13.03
C ILE A 53 -13.32 3.55 13.38
N ARG A 54 -13.32 3.15 14.66
CA ARG A 54 -12.54 2.00 15.14
C ARG A 54 -12.92 0.70 14.44
N GLU A 55 -14.21 0.50 14.16
CA GLU A 55 -14.71 -0.67 13.46
C GLU A 55 -14.27 -0.68 11.99
N GLY A 56 -14.33 0.46 11.31
CA GLY A 56 -13.78 0.59 9.95
C GLY A 56 -12.28 0.24 9.87
N HIS A 57 -11.51 0.60 10.90
CA HIS A 57 -10.11 0.18 11.00
C HIS A 57 -9.93 -1.32 11.33
N ASN A 58 -10.86 -1.96 12.05
CA ASN A 58 -10.87 -3.42 12.28
C ASN A 58 -11.02 -4.17 10.96
N ILE A 59 -12.04 -3.80 10.18
CA ILE A 59 -12.28 -4.40 8.88
C ILE A 59 -11.08 -4.15 7.96
N GLY A 60 -10.51 -2.95 7.97
CA GLY A 60 -9.28 -2.66 7.22
C GLY A 60 -8.09 -3.55 7.60
N PHE A 61 -7.94 -3.92 8.87
CA PHE A 61 -6.89 -4.85 9.29
C PHE A 61 -7.14 -6.28 8.79
N GLU A 62 -8.38 -6.75 8.82
CA GLU A 62 -8.76 -8.06 8.26
C GLU A 62 -8.54 -8.11 6.75
N THR A 63 -8.91 -7.03 6.04
CA THR A 63 -8.60 -6.88 4.62
C THR A 63 -7.10 -6.96 4.36
N MET A 64 -6.27 -6.28 5.17
CA MET A 64 -4.81 -6.36 5.08
C MET A 64 -4.31 -7.80 5.21
N ALA A 65 -4.73 -8.51 6.26
CA ALA A 65 -4.35 -9.90 6.49
C ALA A 65 -4.70 -10.80 5.28
N SER A 66 -5.93 -10.69 4.77
CA SER A 66 -6.40 -11.52 3.66
C SER A 66 -5.68 -11.23 2.32
N VAL A 67 -5.31 -9.97 2.09
CA VAL A 67 -4.59 -9.53 0.89
C VAL A 67 -3.12 -9.93 0.97
N LEU A 68 -2.47 -9.75 2.12
CA LEU A 68 -1.09 -10.18 2.35
C LEU A 68 -0.94 -11.69 2.20
N GLU A 69 -1.89 -12.47 2.72
CA GLU A 69 -1.92 -13.92 2.49
C GLU A 69 -1.88 -14.25 0.99
N LEU A 70 -2.72 -13.60 0.18
CA LEU A 70 -2.73 -13.85 -1.27
C LEU A 70 -1.40 -13.47 -1.92
N LEU A 71 -0.80 -12.33 -1.54
CA LEU A 71 0.48 -11.89 -2.07
C LEU A 71 1.59 -12.93 -1.81
N PHE A 72 1.70 -13.41 -0.57
CA PHE A 72 2.71 -14.39 -0.18
C PHE A 72 2.45 -15.79 -0.75
N GLU A 73 1.18 -16.17 -1.00
CA GLU A 73 0.85 -17.38 -1.75
C GLU A 73 1.16 -17.23 -3.24
N ALA A 74 1.07 -16.02 -3.80
CA ALA A 74 1.45 -15.71 -5.18
C ALA A 74 2.97 -15.64 -5.42
N GLY A 75 3.80 -15.75 -4.38
CA GLY A 75 5.26 -15.71 -4.48
C GLY A 75 5.87 -14.31 -4.36
N VAL A 76 5.10 -13.32 -3.88
CA VAL A 76 5.66 -12.00 -3.55
C VAL A 76 6.59 -12.16 -2.34
N GLU A 77 7.83 -11.71 -2.47
CA GLU A 77 8.88 -11.88 -1.45
C GLU A 77 8.80 -10.77 -0.37
N CYS A 78 8.31 -9.59 -0.74
CA CYS A 78 8.30 -8.40 0.09
C CYS A 78 6.99 -7.63 -0.08
N ALA A 79 6.35 -7.28 1.04
CA ALA A 79 5.19 -6.38 1.06
C ALA A 79 5.48 -5.16 1.94
N THR A 80 5.04 -3.98 1.55
CA THR A 80 5.11 -2.76 2.37
C THR A 80 3.72 -2.15 2.55
N VAL A 81 3.34 -1.83 3.79
CA VAL A 81 2.04 -1.20 4.09
C VAL A 81 2.22 0.15 4.74
N TYR A 82 1.43 1.15 4.30
CA TYR A 82 1.42 2.46 4.92
C TYR A 82 0.45 2.48 6.11
N ALA A 83 0.96 2.21 7.31
CA ALA A 83 0.14 2.13 8.52
C ALA A 83 -0.13 3.51 9.13
N PHE A 84 0.90 4.37 9.21
CA PHE A 84 0.77 5.69 9.82
C PHE A 84 1.79 6.69 9.28
N SER A 85 1.32 7.90 8.96
CA SER A 85 2.16 8.98 8.47
C SER A 85 2.66 9.88 9.58
N ILE A 86 3.87 10.43 9.47
CA ILE A 86 4.33 11.50 10.36
C ILE A 86 3.38 12.71 10.32
N GLU A 87 2.79 12.98 9.15
CA GLU A 87 1.78 14.04 8.96
C GLU A 87 0.55 13.85 9.86
N ASN A 88 0.27 12.63 10.35
CA ASN A 88 -0.86 12.37 11.23
C ASN A 88 -0.64 12.92 12.65
N PHE A 89 0.59 13.26 13.04
CA PHE A 89 0.86 13.95 14.31
C PHE A 89 0.44 15.43 14.31
N LYS A 90 0.11 16.01 13.16
CA LYS A 90 -0.43 17.37 13.06
C LYS A 90 -1.90 17.47 13.50
N ARG A 91 -2.55 16.34 13.78
CA ARG A 91 -3.94 16.28 14.25
C ARG A 91 -4.01 16.60 15.75
N SER A 92 -5.23 16.72 16.28
CA SER A 92 -5.43 17.00 17.70
C SER A 92 -4.80 15.91 18.60
N ALA A 93 -4.35 16.29 19.80
CA ALA A 93 -3.74 15.35 20.74
C ALA A 93 -4.65 14.15 21.06
N TYR A 94 -5.96 14.37 21.13
CA TYR A 94 -6.95 13.31 21.31
C TYR A 94 -6.96 12.31 20.14
N GLU A 95 -6.91 12.80 18.90
CA GLU A 95 -6.87 11.92 17.72
C GLU A 95 -5.54 11.16 17.63
N VAL A 96 -4.43 11.81 17.99
CA VAL A 96 -3.12 11.15 18.05
C VAL A 96 -3.11 10.03 19.09
N GLU A 97 -3.63 10.26 20.30
CA GLU A 97 -3.71 9.23 21.34
C GLU A 97 -4.58 8.05 20.89
N ALA A 98 -5.75 8.32 20.30
CA ALA A 98 -6.63 7.27 19.78
C ALA A 98 -5.96 6.44 18.67
N LEU A 99 -5.12 7.06 17.84
CA LEU A 99 -4.33 6.35 16.83
C LEU A 99 -3.22 5.50 17.46
N MET A 100 -2.59 5.97 18.53
CA MET A 100 -1.60 5.19 19.29
C MET A 100 -2.25 4.01 20.02
N ASP A 101 -3.41 4.20 20.65
CA ASP A 101 -4.22 3.12 21.22
C ASP A 101 -4.53 2.03 20.19
N MET A 102 -4.92 2.46 18.99
CA MET A 102 -5.18 1.55 17.88
C MET A 102 -3.90 0.81 17.46
N ALA A 103 -2.78 1.51 17.32
CA ALA A 103 -1.49 0.90 16.99
C ALA A 103 -1.06 -0.13 18.06
N ARG A 104 -1.18 0.19 19.36
CA ARG A 104 -0.96 -0.76 20.47
C ARG A 104 -1.82 -1.99 20.30
N SER A 105 -3.13 -1.79 20.13
CA SER A 105 -4.08 -2.89 19.95
C SER A 105 -3.72 -3.77 18.76
N ARG A 106 -3.26 -3.21 17.64
CA ARG A 106 -2.90 -3.96 16.44
C ARG A 106 -1.60 -4.71 16.56
N LEU A 107 -0.55 -4.08 17.09
CA LEU A 107 0.72 -4.75 17.31
C LEU A 107 0.56 -5.87 18.35
N CYS A 108 -0.24 -5.64 19.41
CA CYS A 108 -0.62 -6.70 20.34
C CYS A 108 -1.45 -7.80 19.66
N GLN A 109 -2.37 -7.47 18.75
CA GLN A 109 -3.10 -8.48 17.97
C GLN A 109 -2.16 -9.30 17.09
N ILE A 110 -1.19 -8.69 16.40
CA ILE A 110 -0.17 -9.40 15.62
C ILE A 110 0.66 -10.34 16.52
N ARG A 111 0.99 -9.88 17.73
CA ARG A 111 1.69 -10.70 18.74
C ARG A 111 0.86 -11.88 19.24
N GLN A 112 -0.42 -11.65 19.57
CA GLN A 112 -1.31 -12.65 20.16
C GLN A 112 -1.83 -13.64 19.11
N HIS A 113 -2.17 -13.14 17.93
CA HIS A 113 -2.57 -13.91 16.75
C HIS A 113 -1.37 -14.05 15.82
N GLY A 114 -0.25 -14.53 16.38
CA GLY A 114 0.97 -14.85 15.65
C GLY A 114 0.75 -15.73 14.43
N GLU A 115 -0.44 -16.31 14.27
CA GLU A 115 -0.91 -17.00 13.08
C GLU A 115 -0.52 -16.32 11.77
N LEU A 116 -0.66 -15.01 11.50
CA LEU A 116 -0.26 -14.52 10.17
C LEU A 116 1.26 -14.63 9.94
N CYS A 117 2.06 -14.09 10.87
CA CYS A 117 3.52 -14.11 10.70
C CYS A 117 4.10 -15.52 10.84
N GLU A 118 3.54 -16.36 11.69
CA GLU A 118 3.99 -17.73 11.94
C GLU A 118 3.47 -18.70 10.87
N LYS A 119 2.18 -18.68 10.52
CA LYS A 119 1.57 -19.53 9.47
C LYS A 119 2.20 -19.28 8.11
N TYR A 120 2.53 -18.03 7.79
CA TYR A 120 3.17 -17.68 6.52
C TYR A 120 4.67 -17.45 6.66
N GLY A 121 5.31 -17.65 7.82
CA GLY A 121 6.76 -17.45 7.98
C GLY A 121 7.23 -16.07 7.49
N VAL A 122 6.49 -15.02 7.85
CA VAL A 122 6.73 -13.62 7.45
C VAL A 122 7.55 -12.91 8.53
N ARG A 123 8.64 -12.26 8.13
CA ARG A 123 9.43 -11.38 8.99
C ARG A 123 8.86 -9.97 8.95
N LEU A 124 8.42 -9.46 10.11
CA LEU A 124 7.93 -8.09 10.23
C LEU A 124 9.13 -7.14 10.45
N ARG A 125 9.11 -5.99 9.78
CA ARG A 125 10.02 -4.86 10.01
C ARG A 125 9.20 -3.57 10.09
N VAL A 126 9.29 -2.85 11.20
CA VAL A 126 8.61 -1.57 11.38
C VAL A 126 9.60 -0.45 11.08
N VAL A 127 9.27 0.37 10.09
CA VAL A 127 10.17 1.38 9.53
C VAL A 127 9.59 2.78 9.63
N GLY A 128 10.47 3.77 9.80
CA GLY A 128 10.10 5.16 10.02
C GLY A 128 10.71 5.75 11.30
N ASN A 129 10.24 6.93 11.69
CA ASN A 129 10.76 7.69 12.81
C ASN A 129 10.19 7.20 14.16
N ARG A 130 10.75 6.07 14.63
CA ARG A 130 10.35 5.42 15.90
C ARG A 130 10.49 6.32 17.13
N LYS A 131 11.29 7.40 17.06
CA LYS A 131 11.45 8.36 18.16
C LYS A 131 10.17 9.15 18.45
N LEU A 132 9.25 9.22 17.47
CA LEU A 132 7.95 9.86 17.63
C LEU A 132 6.91 8.96 18.34
N LEU A 133 7.23 7.68 18.53
CA LEU A 133 6.33 6.75 19.20
C LEU A 133 6.47 6.85 20.72
N PRO A 134 5.37 6.66 21.47
CA PRO A 134 5.44 6.40 22.91
C PRO A 134 6.34 5.20 23.24
N VAL A 135 7.01 5.24 24.39
CA VAL A 135 8.04 4.24 24.78
C VAL A 135 7.47 2.82 24.85
N ASP A 136 6.25 2.68 25.36
CA ASP A 136 5.52 1.40 25.41
C ASP A 136 5.25 0.85 24.00
N VAL A 137 4.88 1.70 23.04
CA VAL A 137 4.69 1.30 21.64
C VAL A 137 6.02 0.88 21.01
N GLN A 138 7.11 1.61 21.28
CA GLN A 138 8.45 1.25 20.79
C GLN A 138 8.88 -0.14 21.27
N GLN A 139 8.57 -0.48 22.52
CA GLN A 139 8.84 -1.79 23.10
C GLN A 139 8.02 -2.89 22.41
N ILE A 140 6.71 -2.69 22.22
CA ILE A 140 5.86 -3.66 21.52
C ILE A 140 6.37 -3.90 20.09
N VAL A 141 6.78 -2.84 19.38
CA VAL A 141 7.38 -2.97 18.05
C VAL A 141 8.64 -3.85 18.11
N GLN A 142 9.55 -3.57 19.05
CA GLN A 142 10.79 -4.31 19.18
C GLN A 142 10.53 -5.81 19.45
N GLU A 143 9.65 -6.11 20.40
CA GLU A 143 9.27 -7.48 20.73
C GLU A 143 8.67 -8.21 19.53
N THR A 144 7.82 -7.55 18.74
CA THR A 144 7.17 -8.14 17.56
C THR A 144 8.18 -8.40 16.42
N GLU A 145 9.14 -7.50 16.20
CA GLU A 145 10.22 -7.72 15.25
C GLU A 145 11.12 -8.89 15.70
N ASP A 146 11.44 -8.97 16.99
CA ASP A 146 12.27 -10.04 17.55
C ASP A 146 11.61 -11.42 17.46
N MET A 147 10.29 -11.50 17.64
CA MET A 147 9.52 -12.73 17.48
C MET A 147 9.57 -13.27 16.05
N THR A 148 9.64 -12.38 15.04
CA THR A 148 9.55 -12.75 13.63
C THR A 148 10.90 -12.71 12.90
N LYS A 149 12.00 -12.38 13.59
CA LYS A 149 13.32 -12.15 12.97
C LYS A 149 13.89 -13.34 12.19
N ASN A 150 13.55 -14.56 12.61
CA ASN A 150 14.04 -15.81 12.02
C ASN A 150 13.15 -16.32 10.88
N ASN A 151 12.05 -15.63 10.59
CA ASN A 151 11.17 -15.98 9.49
C ASN A 151 11.84 -15.62 8.15
N THR A 152 11.80 -16.55 7.19
CA THR A 152 12.56 -16.45 5.93
C THR A 152 11.70 -16.50 4.68
N ARG A 153 10.39 -16.79 4.78
CA ARG A 153 9.54 -16.96 3.59
C ARG A 153 9.32 -15.62 2.88
N ALA A 154 9.01 -14.57 3.62
CA ALA A 154 8.74 -13.24 3.08
C ALA A 154 9.01 -12.15 4.13
N VAL A 155 9.09 -10.89 3.69
CA VAL A 155 9.26 -9.72 4.56
C VAL A 155 8.05 -8.80 4.44
N LEU A 156 7.52 -8.36 5.59
CA LEU A 156 6.52 -7.31 5.68
C LEU A 156 7.14 -6.06 6.29
N TYR A 157 7.23 -4.99 5.52
CA TYR A 157 7.55 -3.66 6.04
C TYR A 157 6.27 -2.93 6.44
N MET A 158 6.23 -2.43 7.67
CA MET A 158 5.15 -1.59 8.18
C MET A 158 5.69 -0.19 8.42
N CYS A 159 5.24 0.77 7.61
CA CYS A 159 5.63 2.18 7.71
C CYS A 159 4.88 2.87 8.86
N PHE A 160 5.58 3.10 9.99
CA PHE A 160 4.99 3.54 11.26
C PHE A 160 6.02 4.15 12.24
N PRO A 161 5.98 5.47 12.52
CA PRO A 161 5.47 6.59 11.73
C PRO A 161 6.42 6.92 10.58
N TYR A 162 5.89 7.15 9.38
CA TYR A 162 6.73 7.26 8.19
C TYR A 162 6.31 8.42 7.26
N THR A 163 7.28 9.06 6.61
CA THR A 163 7.11 9.78 5.33
C THR A 163 8.36 9.57 4.47
N ALA A 164 8.22 9.63 3.15
CA ALA A 164 9.36 9.42 2.26
C ALA A 164 10.41 10.53 2.40
N ARG A 165 9.98 11.77 2.66
CA ARG A 165 10.91 12.88 2.96
C ARG A 165 11.71 12.66 4.25
N ASP A 166 11.12 12.11 5.30
CA ASP A 166 11.84 11.78 6.53
C ASP A 166 12.82 10.62 6.32
N ASP A 167 12.38 9.55 5.62
CA ASP A 167 13.22 8.42 5.18
C ASP A 167 14.45 8.93 4.42
N MET A 168 14.23 9.70 3.35
CA MET A 168 15.31 10.28 2.56
C MET A 168 16.25 11.15 3.40
N THR A 169 15.70 11.99 4.29
CA THR A 169 16.52 12.85 5.14
C THR A 169 17.39 12.02 6.09
N GLN A 170 16.84 10.96 6.68
CA GLN A 170 17.59 10.07 7.56
C GLN A 170 18.66 9.29 6.79
N SER A 171 18.35 8.80 5.58
CA SER A 171 19.32 8.10 4.72
C SER A 171 20.45 9.04 4.29
N ILE A 172 20.16 10.30 3.94
CA ILE A 172 21.20 11.30 3.62
C ILE A 172 22.14 11.48 4.81
N ARG A 173 21.61 11.62 6.03
CA ARG A 173 22.44 11.74 7.24
C ARG A 173 23.35 10.54 7.43
N ASN A 174 22.84 9.33 7.21
CA ASN A 174 23.62 8.10 7.36
C ASN A 174 24.72 7.98 6.29
N VAL A 175 24.40 8.32 5.03
CA VAL A 175 25.37 8.36 3.92
C VAL A 175 26.49 9.36 4.21
N VAL A 176 26.16 10.56 4.70
CA VAL A 176 27.16 11.57 5.06
C VAL A 176 28.00 11.08 6.24
N ALA A 177 27.39 10.50 7.27
CA ALA A 177 28.12 9.94 8.40
C ALA A 177 29.11 8.84 7.98
N GLU A 178 28.71 7.94 7.07
CA GLU A 178 29.57 6.89 6.52
C GLU A 178 30.74 7.50 5.72
N SER A 179 30.48 8.51 4.88
CA SER A 179 31.52 9.18 4.08
C SER A 179 32.58 9.90 4.92
N LEU A 180 32.22 10.31 6.15
CA LEU A 180 33.16 10.94 7.08
C LEU A 180 34.05 9.90 7.78
N ILE A 181 33.58 8.66 7.92
CA ILE A 181 34.32 7.56 8.56
C ILE A 181 35.22 6.85 7.54
N ASN A 182 34.73 6.70 6.30
CA ASN A 182 35.42 6.01 5.22
C ASN A 182 35.67 6.98 4.05
N PRO A 183 36.89 7.53 3.90
CA PRO A 183 37.22 8.47 2.83
C PRO A 183 37.06 7.92 1.40
N GLU A 184 37.10 6.59 1.24
CA GLU A 184 36.90 5.91 -0.05
C GLU A 184 35.42 5.66 -0.37
N PHE A 185 34.52 6.01 0.56
CA PHE A 185 33.08 5.81 0.37
C PHE A 185 32.52 6.83 -0.62
N GLU A 186 32.05 6.33 -1.76
CA GLU A 186 31.44 7.15 -2.80
C GLU A 186 29.95 7.36 -2.52
N ILE A 187 29.55 8.63 -2.39
CA ILE A 187 28.14 9.01 -2.33
C ILE A 187 27.52 8.85 -3.72
N SER A 188 26.73 7.79 -3.88
CA SER A 188 26.06 7.42 -5.13
C SER A 188 24.60 7.02 -4.88
N GLU A 189 23.82 6.85 -5.95
CA GLU A 189 22.45 6.29 -5.86
C GLU A 189 22.45 4.90 -5.21
N SER A 190 23.43 4.05 -5.55
CA SER A 190 23.58 2.72 -4.95
C SER A 190 23.83 2.79 -3.44
N ALA A 191 24.72 3.69 -3.02
CA ALA A 191 24.97 3.95 -1.60
C ALA A 191 23.68 4.41 -0.91
N PHE A 192 22.94 5.34 -1.52
CA PHE A 192 21.70 5.84 -0.96
C PHE A 192 20.63 4.74 -0.81
N ASN A 193 20.48 3.87 -1.81
CA ASN A 193 19.58 2.72 -1.77
C ASN A 193 19.86 1.76 -0.60
N HIS A 194 21.12 1.66 -0.15
CA HIS A 194 21.48 0.84 1.00
C HIS A 194 21.00 1.41 2.34
N PHE A 195 20.86 2.73 2.44
CA PHE A 195 20.47 3.42 3.68
C PHE A 195 18.98 3.75 3.76
N LEU A 196 18.20 3.52 2.70
CA LEU A 196 16.73 3.61 2.74
C LEU A 196 16.15 2.43 3.53
N TYR A 197 14.98 2.64 4.13
CA TYR A 197 14.35 1.61 4.95
C TYR A 197 13.94 0.35 4.19
N THR A 198 13.53 0.49 2.93
CA THR A 198 12.93 -0.59 2.13
C THR A 198 13.61 -0.72 0.77
N PRO A 199 13.62 -1.92 0.16
CA PRO A 199 14.16 -2.10 -1.19
C PRO A 199 13.29 -1.41 -2.27
N PRO A 200 13.78 -1.32 -3.52
CA PRO A 200 13.00 -0.82 -4.66
C PRO A 200 11.66 -1.54 -4.84
N LEU A 201 10.67 -0.86 -5.45
CA LEU A 201 9.32 -1.37 -5.66
C LEU A 201 9.10 -1.85 -7.09
N ASP A 202 8.31 -2.93 -7.23
CA ASP A 202 7.78 -3.38 -8.52
C ASP A 202 6.33 -2.91 -8.74
N LEU A 203 5.57 -2.77 -7.65
CA LEU A 203 4.16 -2.42 -7.70
C LEU A 203 3.77 -1.58 -6.47
N LEU A 204 3.17 -0.42 -6.71
CA LEU A 204 2.59 0.46 -5.70
C LEU A 204 1.09 0.58 -5.94
N ILE A 205 0.29 0.24 -4.93
CA ILE A 205 -1.16 0.27 -5.00
C ILE A 205 -1.68 1.33 -4.03
N ARG A 206 -2.65 2.13 -4.47
CA ARG A 206 -3.40 3.03 -3.60
C ARG A 206 -4.89 2.83 -3.79
N THR A 207 -5.61 2.68 -2.69
CA THR A 207 -7.07 2.59 -2.68
C THR A 207 -7.73 3.97 -2.55
N SER A 208 -9.06 3.99 -2.62
CA SER A 208 -9.99 5.10 -2.33
C SER A 208 -10.14 6.21 -3.37
N GLY A 209 -9.79 5.93 -4.63
CA GLY A 209 -10.02 6.83 -5.77
C GLY A 209 -9.17 8.10 -5.76
N THR A 210 -8.05 8.10 -5.03
CA THR A 210 -7.18 9.26 -4.90
C THR A 210 -5.90 9.08 -5.71
N TYR A 211 -5.61 10.03 -6.61
CA TYR A 211 -4.47 9.99 -7.53
C TYR A 211 -3.25 10.78 -7.02
N ARG A 212 -2.71 10.40 -5.85
CA ARG A 212 -1.45 10.95 -5.32
C ARG A 212 -0.71 9.90 -4.49
N LEU A 213 0.57 10.12 -4.16
CA LEU A 213 1.36 9.17 -3.36
C LEU A 213 1.36 9.48 -1.86
N SER A 214 0.95 10.69 -1.44
CA SER A 214 0.89 11.08 -0.02
C SER A 214 2.22 10.89 0.74
N ASP A 215 3.34 11.29 0.12
CA ASP A 215 4.69 11.20 0.71
C ASP A 215 5.05 9.78 1.16
N PHE A 216 4.74 8.80 0.30
CA PHE A 216 4.98 7.37 0.55
C PHE A 216 5.91 6.78 -0.51
N LEU A 217 7.03 6.20 -0.08
CA LEU A 217 7.99 5.44 -0.90
C LEU A 217 8.39 6.13 -2.23
N LEU A 218 8.53 7.47 -2.21
CA LEU A 218 8.74 8.29 -3.41
C LEU A 218 10.00 7.89 -4.18
N TRP A 219 11.08 7.59 -3.45
CA TRP A 219 12.34 7.14 -4.05
C TRP A 219 12.21 5.71 -4.59
N GLN A 220 11.65 4.81 -3.78
CA GLN A 220 11.54 3.39 -4.11
C GLN A 220 10.58 3.13 -5.28
N SER A 221 9.64 4.04 -5.54
CA SER A 221 8.65 3.94 -6.63
C SER A 221 9.10 4.54 -7.97
N VAL A 222 10.31 5.12 -8.08
CA VAL A 222 10.73 5.85 -9.29
C VAL A 222 11.20 4.93 -10.43
N SER A 223 11.54 3.68 -10.11
CA SER A 223 12.05 2.71 -11.09
C SER A 223 11.11 2.62 -12.30
N PRO A 224 11.62 2.60 -13.55
CA PRO A 224 10.78 2.45 -14.74
C PRO A 224 10.02 1.10 -14.78
N LYS A 225 10.43 0.15 -13.95
CA LYS A 225 9.76 -1.15 -13.77
C LYS A 225 8.64 -1.09 -12.73
N CYS A 226 8.63 -0.06 -11.87
CA CYS A 226 7.60 0.11 -10.86
C CYS A 226 6.28 0.50 -11.51
N SER A 227 5.23 -0.24 -11.21
CA SER A 227 3.88 0.05 -11.66
C SER A 227 3.07 0.72 -10.57
N VAL A 228 2.29 1.75 -10.91
CA VAL A 228 1.46 2.47 -9.94
C VAL A 228 -0.01 2.27 -10.29
N VAL A 229 -0.74 1.66 -9.37
CA VAL A 229 -2.15 1.31 -9.56
C VAL A 229 -3.02 2.06 -8.55
N PHE A 230 -3.96 2.82 -9.09
CA PHE A 230 -5.00 3.49 -8.30
C PHE A 230 -6.30 2.70 -8.39
N SER A 231 -6.86 2.35 -7.24
CA SER A 231 -8.18 1.72 -7.12
C SER A 231 -9.17 2.70 -6.51
N ASP A 232 -10.36 2.76 -7.09
CA ASP A 232 -11.51 3.53 -6.64
C ASP A 232 -12.13 3.00 -5.33
N ARG A 233 -11.97 1.70 -5.05
CA ARG A 233 -12.49 1.02 -3.86
C ARG A 233 -11.93 1.58 -2.57
N LEU A 234 -12.77 1.71 -1.53
CA LEU A 234 -12.28 2.00 -0.19
C LEU A 234 -11.52 0.78 0.35
N TRP A 235 -10.50 1.00 1.19
CA TRP A 235 -9.68 -0.10 1.71
C TRP A 235 -10.49 -1.22 2.38
N PRO A 236 -11.47 -0.96 3.27
CA PRO A 236 -12.29 -2.04 3.84
C PRO A 236 -13.13 -2.83 2.82
N GLU A 237 -13.40 -2.28 1.63
CA GLU A 237 -14.11 -2.97 0.54
C GLU A 237 -13.17 -3.73 -0.39
N PHE A 238 -11.86 -3.49 -0.25
CA PHE A 238 -10.84 -4.17 -1.03
C PHE A 238 -10.78 -5.64 -0.64
N SER A 239 -10.43 -6.51 -1.59
CA SER A 239 -10.50 -7.96 -1.36
C SER A 239 -9.38 -8.70 -2.08
N PRO A 240 -9.09 -9.96 -1.71
CA PRO A 240 -8.13 -10.79 -2.43
C PRO A 240 -8.44 -10.90 -3.93
N LEU A 241 -9.71 -10.87 -4.34
CA LEU A 241 -10.07 -10.90 -5.76
C LEU A 241 -9.64 -9.63 -6.50
N HIS A 242 -9.71 -8.47 -5.85
CA HIS A 242 -9.20 -7.22 -6.42
C HIS A 242 -7.68 -7.27 -6.56
N MET A 243 -6.97 -7.76 -5.54
CA MET A 243 -5.52 -7.96 -5.61
C MET A 243 -5.14 -8.97 -6.70
N ALA A 244 -5.85 -10.09 -6.82
CA ALA A 244 -5.63 -11.10 -7.85
C ALA A 244 -5.72 -10.51 -9.26
N LYS A 245 -6.72 -9.66 -9.51
CA LYS A 245 -6.85 -8.94 -10.79
C LYS A 245 -5.66 -8.02 -11.07
N ILE A 246 -5.19 -7.30 -10.06
CA ILE A 246 -4.00 -6.43 -10.18
C ILE A 246 -2.75 -7.26 -10.52
N LEU A 247 -2.52 -8.37 -9.81
CA LEU A 247 -1.38 -9.26 -10.06
C LEU A 247 -1.45 -9.89 -11.46
N LEU A 248 -2.62 -10.34 -11.90
CA LEU A 248 -2.83 -10.88 -13.26
C LEU A 248 -2.49 -9.82 -14.33
N ASN A 249 -3.01 -8.61 -14.18
CA ASN A 249 -2.75 -7.51 -15.11
C ASN A 249 -1.26 -7.15 -15.14
N TRP A 250 -0.62 -7.04 -13.98
CA TRP A 250 0.81 -6.75 -13.88
C TRP A 250 1.65 -7.85 -14.52
N SER A 251 1.32 -9.12 -14.26
CA SER A 251 2.03 -10.28 -14.81
C SER A 251 1.89 -10.36 -16.33
N PHE A 252 0.65 -10.19 -16.84
CA PHE A 252 0.35 -10.14 -18.26
C PHE A 252 1.11 -9.01 -18.96
N ASN A 253 1.04 -7.79 -18.42
CA ASN A 253 1.71 -6.62 -19.00
C ASN A 253 3.23 -6.80 -19.00
N THR A 254 3.79 -7.31 -17.90
CA THR A 254 5.23 -7.56 -17.79
C THR A 254 5.69 -8.60 -18.80
N TYR A 255 4.91 -9.66 -19.01
CA TYR A 255 5.23 -10.71 -19.96
C TYR A 255 5.19 -10.21 -21.42
N TRP A 256 4.14 -9.47 -21.81
CA TRP A 256 3.94 -9.05 -23.20
C TRP A 256 4.62 -7.73 -23.59
N TYR A 257 4.71 -6.78 -22.66
CA TYR A 257 5.22 -5.43 -22.92
C TYR A 257 6.52 -5.10 -22.17
N GLY A 258 6.99 -5.99 -21.29
CA GLY A 258 8.24 -5.84 -20.55
C GLY A 258 8.16 -4.99 -19.29
N HIS A 259 6.99 -4.43 -18.96
CA HIS A 259 6.74 -3.69 -17.70
C HIS A 259 5.28 -3.78 -17.28
N GLY A 260 5.00 -3.58 -15.99
CA GLY A 260 3.68 -3.86 -15.41
C GLY A 260 2.59 -2.81 -15.71
N ASN A 261 2.95 -1.60 -16.16
CA ASN A 261 1.99 -0.52 -16.48
C ASN A 261 1.32 -0.70 -17.86
N GLY A 262 1.81 -1.61 -18.72
CA GLY A 262 1.21 -1.86 -20.05
C GLY A 262 1.98 -1.21 -21.19
N PHE A 263 1.35 -0.42 -22.06
CA PHE A 263 2.06 0.17 -23.20
C PHE A 263 3.09 1.22 -22.75
N VAL A 264 4.23 1.26 -23.45
CA VAL A 264 5.28 2.27 -23.26
C VAL A 264 4.74 3.63 -23.75
N VAL A 265 4.82 4.68 -22.93
CA VAL A 265 4.84 6.05 -23.46
C VAL A 265 6.10 6.13 -24.31
N SER A 266 5.95 6.04 -25.64
CA SER A 266 7.08 6.11 -26.57
C SER A 266 7.92 7.33 -26.22
N ALA A 267 9.22 7.13 -25.98
CA ALA A 267 10.14 8.25 -25.84
C ALA A 267 9.97 9.18 -27.06
N PRO A 268 10.06 10.51 -26.90
CA PRO A 268 9.96 11.43 -28.02
C PRO A 268 11.18 11.20 -28.94
N GLY A 269 11.00 10.38 -29.98
CA GLY A 269 12.04 9.99 -30.92
C GLY A 269 11.75 8.75 -31.77
N ASP A 270 10.88 7.82 -31.31
CA ASP A 270 10.72 6.50 -31.96
C ASP A 270 9.49 6.35 -32.89
N SER A 271 8.87 7.45 -33.32
CA SER A 271 7.68 7.42 -34.20
C SER A 271 7.95 6.92 -35.63
N ALA A 272 9.19 6.52 -35.96
CA ALA A 272 9.55 6.10 -37.32
C ALA A 272 9.49 4.58 -37.56
N ARG A 273 9.21 3.73 -36.56
CA ARG A 273 9.29 2.27 -36.75
C ARG A 273 8.06 1.45 -36.39
N ALA A 274 7.00 2.06 -35.87
CA ALA A 274 5.73 1.38 -35.58
C ALA A 274 4.80 1.34 -36.79
N GLN A 275 5.22 0.70 -37.88
CA GLN A 275 4.30 0.18 -38.89
C GLN A 275 4.71 -1.26 -39.22
N LYS A 276 4.04 -2.20 -38.54
CA LYS A 276 3.65 -3.52 -39.04
C LYS A 276 2.91 -4.27 -37.93
N SER A 277 1.58 -4.16 -37.94
CA SER A 277 0.67 -5.18 -37.40
C SER A 277 0.54 -6.31 -38.47
N PRO A 278 0.03 -7.52 -38.15
CA PRO A 278 -1.40 -7.69 -37.84
C PRO A 278 -1.77 -8.80 -36.83
N VAL A 279 -2.83 -8.56 -36.05
CA VAL A 279 -3.85 -9.58 -35.77
C VAL A 279 -5.19 -8.91 -36.12
N PRO A 280 -6.03 -9.50 -36.99
CA PRO A 280 -7.31 -8.92 -37.35
C PRO A 280 -8.34 -9.20 -36.25
N VAL A 281 -9.04 -8.14 -35.82
CA VAL A 281 -10.30 -8.26 -35.07
C VAL A 281 -11.40 -8.57 -36.09
N PRO A 282 -12.29 -9.56 -35.85
CA PRO A 282 -13.42 -9.79 -36.74
C PRO A 282 -14.48 -8.71 -36.53
N ASP A 283 -14.93 -8.14 -37.64
CA ASP A 283 -15.90 -7.06 -37.71
C ASP A 283 -17.33 -7.58 -37.94
N SER A 284 -18.30 -6.71 -37.64
CA SER A 284 -19.76 -6.81 -37.80
C SER A 284 -20.59 -7.51 -36.71
N ALA A 285 -21.28 -6.70 -35.91
CA ALA A 285 -22.70 -6.45 -36.14
C ALA A 285 -23.07 -5.04 -35.62
N GLU A 286 -23.56 -4.22 -36.54
CA GLU A 286 -24.13 -2.89 -36.32
C GLU A 286 -25.39 -2.99 -35.46
N ASP A 287 -25.60 -2.01 -34.58
CA ASP A 287 -26.95 -1.49 -34.30
C ASP A 287 -26.81 -0.04 -33.81
N ASP A 288 -27.42 0.85 -34.61
CA ASP A 288 -27.68 2.27 -34.37
C ASP A 288 -28.31 2.52 -33.00
N TYR A 289 -27.87 3.55 -32.29
CA TYR A 289 -28.77 4.52 -31.65
C TYR A 289 -28.07 5.86 -31.43
N SER A 290 -28.68 6.88 -32.01
CA SER A 290 -28.32 8.29 -32.01
C SER A 290 -28.48 8.98 -30.65
N ASP A 291 -27.46 9.74 -30.29
CA ASP A 291 -27.47 11.14 -29.85
C ASP A 291 -28.65 11.67 -29.00
N SER A 292 -28.35 12.12 -27.77
CA SER A 292 -28.81 13.43 -27.32
C SER A 292 -27.89 14.01 -26.23
N SER A 293 -27.43 15.21 -26.54
CA SER A 293 -26.70 16.20 -25.74
C SER A 293 -27.29 16.49 -24.35
N SER A 294 -26.42 16.84 -23.38
CA SER A 294 -26.50 18.17 -22.75
C SER A 294 -25.27 18.48 -21.89
N ASP A 295 -24.87 19.74 -22.00
CA ASP A 295 -23.84 20.46 -21.25
C ASP A 295 -23.94 20.32 -19.73
N ALA A 296 -22.78 20.32 -19.06
CA ALA A 296 -22.54 21.20 -17.92
C ALA A 296 -21.03 21.25 -17.60
N ALA A 297 -20.48 22.45 -17.75
CA ALA A 297 -19.16 22.82 -17.25
C ALA A 297 -19.21 23.15 -15.74
N VAL A 298 -18.00 23.18 -15.15
CA VAL A 298 -17.62 23.89 -13.92
C VAL A 298 -18.11 23.27 -12.59
N ASP A 299 -17.19 22.72 -11.78
CA ASP A 299 -16.76 23.42 -10.58
C ASP A 299 -15.57 22.77 -9.87
N ALA A 300 -14.65 23.64 -9.44
CA ALA A 300 -13.51 23.33 -8.61
C ALA A 300 -13.96 23.24 -7.14
N ALA A 301 -13.72 22.11 -6.49
CA ALA A 301 -13.94 21.98 -5.05
C ALA A 301 -12.64 22.29 -4.29
N VAL A 302 -12.67 23.49 -3.71
CA VAL A 302 -11.73 24.11 -2.79
C VAL A 302 -11.62 23.31 -1.48
N GLU A 303 -10.43 23.36 -0.89
CA GLU A 303 -10.11 22.93 0.47
C GLU A 303 -10.93 23.72 1.49
N GLU A 304 -11.60 23.06 2.43
CA GLU A 304 -12.05 23.72 3.68
C GLU A 304 -11.20 23.21 4.85
N GLU A 305 -10.34 24.11 5.32
CA GLU A 305 -9.76 24.13 6.66
C GLU A 305 -10.79 24.74 7.63
N ASP A 306 -11.23 23.98 8.63
CA ASP A 306 -12.00 24.51 9.76
C ASP A 306 -11.09 25.36 10.65
N THR A 307 -11.27 26.69 10.58
CA THR A 307 -10.75 27.64 11.56
C THR A 307 -11.80 27.86 12.65
N PHE A 308 -11.51 27.39 13.87
CA PHE A 308 -12.35 27.64 15.03
C PHE A 308 -11.91 28.95 15.71
N THR A 309 -12.77 29.96 15.71
CA THR A 309 -12.58 31.23 16.41
C THR A 309 -12.86 31.07 17.90
N SER A 310 -11.91 31.47 18.73
CA SER A 310 -12.06 31.62 20.18
C SER A 310 -12.81 32.91 20.50
N ASP A 311 -14.00 32.80 21.08
CA ASP A 311 -14.68 33.93 21.70
C ASP A 311 -14.04 34.22 23.07
N GLU A 312 -13.42 35.40 23.20
CA GLU A 312 -13.08 36.02 24.47
C GLU A 312 -14.31 36.75 25.03
N ASP A 313 -14.76 36.37 26.23
CA ASP A 313 -15.69 37.18 27.02
C ASP A 313 -14.94 38.33 27.73
N PRO A 314 -15.44 39.58 27.68
CA PRO A 314 -14.80 40.71 28.33
C PRO A 314 -15.23 40.87 29.80
N ILE A 315 -14.25 41.27 30.61
CA ILE A 315 -14.35 41.67 32.01
C ILE A 315 -15.38 42.79 32.24
N SER A 316 -16.23 42.69 33.27
CA SER A 316 -16.58 43.85 34.11
C SER A 316 -17.10 43.51 35.51
N LYS A 317 -16.37 44.04 36.51
CA LYS A 317 -16.73 44.43 37.90
C LYS A 317 -17.10 43.37 38.94
#